data_AF-A0AAV7J9Z1-F1
#
_entry.id   AF-A0AAV7J9Z1-F1
#
_cell.length_a   1.000
_cell.length_b   1.000
_cell.length_c   1.000
_cell.angle_alpha   90.00
_cell.angle_beta   90.00
_cell.angle_gamma   90.00
#
_symmetry.space_group_name_H-M   'P 1'
#
loop_
_entity.id
_entity.type
_entity.pdbx_description
1 polymer ?
#
loop_
_entity_poly.entity_id
_entity_poly.type
_entity_poly.pdbx_seq_one_letter_code
_entity_poly.pdbx_strand_id
1 'polypeptide(L)'
;MSELSNKFIVEASLEDLERRLVGESVGEVTRIKTMRRRLKQRGYKKRYDQKLREVDNRLERDVRNLRIEKSELMKERDRLLAEISLYSRFQNNSAS
;
A
#
# COMPACT_ATOMS: atom_id res chain seq x y z
N MET A 1 32.52 -21.63 19.90
CA MET A 1 31.39 -20.68 19.94
C MET A 1 30.70 -20.71 18.58
N SER A 2 29.42 -21.09 18.52
CA SER A 2 28.64 -21.13 17.28
C SER A 2 27.97 -19.78 17.07
N GLU A 3 28.48 -18.91 16.18
CA GLU A 3 27.73 -17.72 15.77
C GLU A 3 26.43 -18.14 15.08
N LEU A 4 25.29 -17.93 15.73
CA LEU A 4 24.00 -18.13 15.09
C LEU A 4 23.83 -17.10 13.98
N SER A 5 23.46 -17.56 12.78
CA SER A 5 23.24 -16.65 11.66
C SER A 5 22.01 -15.77 11.91
N ASN A 6 22.06 -14.52 11.44
CA ASN A 6 20.92 -13.60 11.50
C ASN A 6 19.66 -14.20 10.84
N LYS A 7 19.85 -15.00 9.79
CA LYS A 7 18.76 -15.72 9.11
C LYS A 7 18.08 -16.71 10.07
N PHE A 8 18.86 -17.57 10.71
CA PHE A 8 18.34 -18.53 11.69
C PHE A 8 17.64 -17.82 12.85
N ILE A 9 18.26 -16.79 13.43
CA ILE A 9 17.70 -16.05 14.57
C ILE A 9 16.31 -15.48 14.24
N VAL A 10 16.09 -15.03 13.01
CA VAL A 10 14.80 -14.48 12.58
C VAL A 10 13.80 -15.58 12.22
N GLU A 11 14.22 -16.59 11.48
CA GLU A 11 13.32 -17.57 10.84
C GLU A 11 12.99 -18.77 11.72
N ALA A 12 13.87 -19.14 12.66
CA ALA A 12 13.65 -20.26 13.56
C ALA A 12 12.32 -20.13 14.31
N SER A 13 11.71 -21.26 14.68
CA SER A 13 10.59 -21.25 15.61
C SER A 13 11.02 -20.73 17.00
N LEU A 14 10.08 -20.58 17.94
CA LEU A 14 10.45 -20.30 19.33
C LEU A 14 11.15 -21.52 19.93
N GLU A 15 10.61 -22.71 19.72
CA GLU A 15 11.16 -23.98 20.20
C GLU A 15 12.58 -24.24 19.69
N ASP A 16 12.85 -24.06 18.39
CA ASP A 16 14.18 -24.31 17.83
C ASP A 16 15.22 -23.32 18.35
N LEU A 17 14.81 -22.07 18.59
CA LEU A 17 15.69 -21.10 19.20
C LEU A 17 15.96 -21.46 20.67
N GLU A 18 14.95 -21.89 21.41
CA GLU A 18 15.10 -22.29 22.82
C GLU A 18 15.99 -23.52 22.98
N ARG A 19 15.79 -24.57 22.16
CA ARG A 19 16.66 -25.75 22.12
C ARG A 19 18.13 -25.37 21.88
N ARG A 20 18.37 -24.39 21.00
CA ARG A 20 19.72 -23.95 20.65
C ARG A 20 20.39 -23.06 21.70
N LEU A 21 19.59 -22.47 22.59
CA LEU A 21 20.03 -21.62 23.70
C LEU A 21 20.22 -22.39 25.01
N VAL A 22 19.91 -23.70 25.04
CA VAL A 22 20.13 -24.54 26.23
C VAL A 22 21.62 -24.57 26.56
N GLY A 23 21.97 -24.28 27.82
CA GLY A 23 23.35 -24.24 28.29
C GLY A 23 24.09 -22.92 28.03
N GLU A 24 23.46 -21.96 27.33
CA GLU A 24 24.01 -20.61 27.16
C GLU A 24 23.83 -19.76 28.41
N SER A 25 24.71 -18.78 28.60
CA SER A 25 24.60 -17.82 29.71
C SER A 25 23.36 -16.93 29.56
N VAL A 26 22.83 -16.42 30.68
CA VAL A 26 21.69 -15.49 30.69
C VAL A 26 21.98 -14.24 29.83
N GLY A 27 23.23 -13.75 29.86
CA GLY A 27 23.66 -12.62 29.03
C GLY A 27 23.57 -12.91 27.53
N GLU A 28 24.01 -14.10 27.12
CA GLU A 28 24.00 -14.52 25.72
C GLU A 28 22.58 -14.76 25.19
N VAL A 29 21.73 -15.42 26.00
CA VAL A 29 20.30 -15.57 25.72
C VAL A 29 19.64 -14.20 25.52
N THR A 30 19.94 -13.24 26.40
CA THR A 30 19.40 -11.87 26.33
C THR A 30 19.87 -11.15 25.07
N ARG A 31 21.15 -11.29 24.72
CA ARG A 31 21.74 -10.74 23.49
C ARG A 31 21.03 -11.26 22.25
N ILE A 32 20.84 -12.58 22.15
CA ILE A 32 20.21 -13.24 21.00
C ILE A 32 18.73 -12.86 20.89
N LYS A 33 17.97 -12.83 22.00
CA LYS A 33 16.56 -12.37 22.01
C LYS A 33 16.43 -10.90 21.57
N THR A 34 17.32 -10.04 22.05
CA THR A 34 17.35 -8.62 21.66
C THR A 34 17.67 -8.46 20.17
N MET A 35 18.64 -9.22 19.67
CA MET A 35 18.99 -9.25 18.25
C MET A 35 17.81 -9.74 17.39
N ARG A 36 17.14 -10.83 17.79
CA ARG A 36 15.92 -11.33 17.12
C ARG A 36 14.84 -10.26 17.03
N ARG A 37 14.57 -9.55 18.13
CA ARG A 37 13.61 -8.45 18.16
C ARG A 37 13.97 -7.36 17.15
N ARG A 38 15.23 -6.89 17.16
CA ARG A 38 15.69 -5.83 16.23
C ARG A 38 15.57 -6.25 14.77
N LEU A 39 15.96 -7.48 14.44
CA LEU A 39 15.88 -7.99 13.07
C LEU A 39 14.41 -8.15 12.61
N LYS A 40 13.53 -8.66 13.48
CA LYS A 40 12.08 -8.72 13.20
C LYS A 40 11.49 -7.32 13.00
N GLN A 41 11.83 -6.36 13.85
CA GLN A 41 11.41 -4.96 13.71
C GLN A 41 11.83 -4.34 12.37
N ARG A 42 13.07 -4.57 11.92
CA ARG A 42 13.51 -4.15 10.58
C ARG A 42 12.64 -4.78 9.48
N GLY A 43 12.33 -6.07 9.60
CA GLY A 43 11.44 -6.78 8.68
C GLY A 43 10.02 -6.21 8.67
N TYR A 44 9.45 -5.90 9.84
CA TYR A 44 8.14 -5.25 9.95
C TYR A 44 8.15 -3.86 9.30
N LYS A 45 9.17 -3.04 9.58
CA LYS A 45 9.32 -1.71 8.97
C LYS A 45 9.40 -1.79 7.45
N LYS A 46 10.22 -2.69 6.89
CA LYS A 46 10.34 -2.88 5.44
C LYS A 46 8.99 -3.23 4.79
N ARG A 47 8.22 -4.14 5.40
CA ARG A 47 6.88 -4.49 4.91
C ARG A 47 5.88 -3.34 5.03
N TYR A 48 5.95 -2.59 6.12
CA TYR A 48 5.13 -1.39 6.30
C TYR A 48 5.41 -0.36 5.21
N ASP A 49 6.68 -0.01 5.00
CA ASP A 49 7.11 0.94 3.98
C ASP A 49 6.72 0.48 2.57
N GLN A 50 6.78 -0.83 2.30
CA GLN A 50 6.32 -1.40 1.04
C GLN A 50 4.81 -1.22 0.86
N LYS A 51 4.00 -1.57 1.88
CA LYS A 51 2.55 -1.42 1.82
C LYS A 51 2.13 0.04 1.67
N LEU A 52 2.86 0.97 2.30
CA LEU A 52 2.63 2.40 2.14
C LEU A 52 2.80 2.83 0.68
N ARG A 53 3.92 2.45 0.04
CA ARG A 53 4.15 2.71 -1.39
C ARG A 53 3.09 2.08 -2.29
N GLU A 54 2.63 0.87 -1.98
CA GLU A 54 1.56 0.22 -2.73
C GLU A 54 0.24 1.00 -2.64
N VAL A 55 -0.09 1.52 -1.45
CA VAL A 55 -1.26 2.39 -1.24
C VAL A 55 -1.11 3.71 -1.98
N ASP A 56 0.03 4.38 -1.90
CA ASP A 56 0.29 5.64 -2.59
C ASP A 56 0.14 5.48 -4.12
N ASN A 57 0.77 4.44 -4.69
CA ASN A 57 0.66 4.11 -6.11
C ASN A 57 -0.78 3.78 -6.55
N ARG A 58 -1.61 3.27 -5.65
CA ARG A 58 -3.04 3.02 -5.93
C ARG A 58 -3.81 4.33 -5.93
N LEU A 59 -3.61 5.17 -4.91
CA LEU A 59 -4.26 6.48 -4.81
C LEU A 59 -3.91 7.38 -5.99
N GLU A 60 -2.65 7.39 -6.45
CA GLU A 60 -2.25 8.15 -7.64
C GLU A 60 -2.96 7.69 -8.91
N ARG A 61 -3.17 6.37 -9.06
CA ARG A 61 -3.95 5.80 -10.17
C ARG A 61 -5.42 6.19 -10.08
N ASP A 62 -6.02 6.07 -8.90
CA ASP A 62 -7.42 6.43 -8.68
C ASP A 62 -7.66 7.92 -8.97
N VAL A 63 -6.78 8.81 -8.50
CA VAL A 63 -6.83 10.25 -8.82
C VAL A 63 -6.72 10.51 -10.32
N ARG A 64 -5.85 9.78 -11.02
CA ARG A 64 -5.71 9.90 -12.49
C ARG A 64 -6.99 9.47 -13.20
N ASN A 65 -7.57 8.34 -12.80
CA ASN A 65 -8.80 7.82 -13.38
C ASN A 65 -9.97 8.79 -13.16
N LEU A 66 -10.15 9.29 -11.93
CA LEU A 66 -11.18 10.28 -11.61
C LEU A 66 -11.01 11.58 -12.40
N ARG A 67 -9.78 12.01 -12.69
CA ARG A 67 -9.52 13.18 -13.55
C ARG A 67 -9.94 12.94 -14.99
N ILE A 68 -9.71 11.74 -15.51
CA ILE A 68 -10.14 11.35 -16.86
C ILE A 68 -11.67 11.31 -16.92
N GLU A 69 -12.30 10.59 -16.00
CA GLU A 69 -13.76 10.45 -15.92
C GLU A 69 -14.45 11.82 -15.80
N LYS A 70 -13.94 12.71 -14.92
CA LYS A 70 -14.44 14.08 -14.82
C LYS A 70 -14.35 14.82 -16.16
N SER A 71 -13.26 14.68 -16.90
CA SER A 71 -13.08 15.33 -18.20
C SER A 71 -14.09 14.83 -19.23
N GLU A 72 -14.32 13.51 -19.27
CA GLU A 72 -15.31 12.89 -20.16
C GLU A 72 -16.73 13.35 -19.82
N LEU A 73 -17.10 13.36 -18.54
CA LEU A 73 -18.40 13.84 -18.08
C LEU A 73 -18.63 15.33 -18.40
N MET A 74 -17.60 16.17 -18.32
CA MET A 74 -17.71 17.58 -18.73
C MET A 74 -17.96 17.72 -20.23
N LYS A 75 -17.27 16.95 -21.07
CA LYS A 75 -17.50 16.96 -22.52
C LYS A 75 -18.92 16.53 -22.85
N GLU A 76 -19.42 15.48 -22.20
CA GLU A 76 -20.78 15.00 -22.39
C GLU A 76 -21.81 16.04 -21.92
N ARG A 77 -21.57 16.68 -20.76
CA ARG A 77 -22.40 17.81 -20.30
C ARG A 77 -22.48 18.91 -21.35
N ASP A 78 -21.35 19.35 -21.89
CA ASP A 78 -21.29 20.44 -22.86
C ASP A 78 -21.98 20.07 -24.18
N ARG A 79 -21.84 18.81 -24.61
CA ARG A 79 -22.58 18.27 -25.76
C ARG A 79 -24.09 18.32 -25.53
N LEU A 80 -24.57 17.82 -24.40
CA LEU A 80 -26.00 17.81 -24.07
C LEU A 80 -26.57 19.22 -23.96
N LEU A 81 -25.82 20.17 -23.38
CA LEU A 81 -26.22 21.58 -23.32
C LEU A 81 -26.34 22.20 -24.71
N ALA A 82 -25.44 21.85 -25.64
CA ALA A 82 -25.54 22.28 -27.03
C ALA A 82 -26.77 21.69 -27.73
N GLU A 83 -27.06 20.40 -27.53
CA GLU A 83 -28.26 19.74 -28.07
C GLU A 83 -29.56 20.39 -27.54
N ILE A 84 -29.66 20.62 -26.23
CA ILE A 84 -30.80 21.33 -25.61
C ILE A 84 -30.99 22.73 -26.21
N SER A 85 -29.88 23.45 -26.43
CA SER A 85 -29.90 24.79 -27.03
C SER A 85 -30.43 24.76 -28.47
N LEU A 86 -30.08 23.74 -29.25
CA LEU A 86 -30.60 23.55 -30.61
C LEU A 86 -32.11 23.24 -30.59
N TYR A 87 -32.55 22.31 -29.74
CA TYR A 87 -33.98 21.99 -29.59
C TYR A 87 -34.83 23.21 -29.22
N SER A 88 -34.33 24.04 -28.30
CA SER A 88 -35.02 25.27 -27.88
C SER A 88 -35.21 26.26 -29.04
N ARG A 89 -34.19 26.39 -29.91
CA ARG A 89 -34.28 27.22 -31.13
C ARG A 89 -35.29 26.67 -32.13
N PHE A 90 -35.32 25.35 -32.33
CA PHE A 90 -36.28 24.71 -33.22
C PHE A 90 -37.73 24.90 -32.76
N GLN A 91 -38.01 24.74 -31.46
CA GLN A 91 -39.38 24.97 -30.94
C GLN A 91 -39.83 26.41 -31.13
N ASN A 92 -38.96 27.40 -30.83
CA ASN A 92 -39.32 28.82 -30.98
C ASN A 92 -39.58 29.22 -32.44
N ASN A 93 -38.85 28.63 -33.40
CA ASN A 93 -39.07 28.88 -34.83
C ASN A 93 -40.30 28.15 -35.39
N SER A 94 -40.81 27.14 -34.70
CA SER A 94 -42.01 26.38 -35.12
C SER A 94 -43.31 27.00 -34.58
N ALA A 95 -43.21 27.94 -33.65
CA ALA A 95 -44.33 28.63 -33.01
C ALA A 95 -44.60 30.03 -33.60
N SER A 96 -43.82 30.45 -34.61
CA SER A 96 -44.05 31.63 -35.45
C SER A 96 -44.58 31.21 -36.81
#